data_AF-A0A4C1ZCF1-F1
#
_entry.id   AF-A0A4C1ZCF1-F1
#
_cell.length_a   1.000
_cell.length_b   1.000
_cell.length_c   1.000
_cell.angle_alpha   90.00
_cell.angle_beta   90.00
_cell.angle_gamma   90.00
#
_symmetry.space_group_name_H-M   'P 1'
#
loop_
_entity.id
_entity.type
_entity.pdbx_description
1 polymer ?
#
loop_
_entity_poly.entity_id
_entity_poly.type
_entity_poly.pdbx_seq_one_letter_code
_entity_poly.pdbx_strand_id
1 'polypeptide(L)'
;MIVTVGRRTEKRWGVLITCLTTRAVHLEIAASLTPSSAILALSLHGATRHADRDVPDNATNFTKANKELKEAALKWKSMQRQNE
;
A
#
# COMPACT_ATOMS: atom_id res chain seq x y z
N MET A 1 -10.48 -12.12 -6.68
CA MET A 1 -11.58 -12.64 -5.84
C MET A 1 -12.82 -11.82 -6.09
N ILE A 2 -14.02 -12.41 -6.07
CA ILE A 2 -15.29 -11.66 -6.10
C ILE A 2 -15.83 -11.64 -4.68
N VAL A 3 -16.16 -10.47 -4.15
CA VAL A 3 -16.74 -10.32 -2.81
C VAL A 3 -18.08 -9.62 -2.91
N THR A 4 -19.02 -9.97 -2.03
CA THR A 4 -20.30 -9.28 -1.92
C THR A 4 -20.16 -8.10 -0.97
N VAL A 5 -20.50 -6.90 -1.44
CA VAL A 5 -20.54 -5.66 -0.66
C VAL A 5 -21.98 -5.16 -0.67
N GLY A 6 -22.70 -5.38 0.42
CA GLY A 6 -24.13 -5.09 0.50
C GLY A 6 -24.91 -5.89 -0.55
N ARG A 7 -25.56 -5.20 -1.50
CA ARG A 7 -26.32 -5.81 -2.60
C ARG A 7 -25.52 -5.94 -3.91
N ARG A 8 -24.23 -5.59 -3.93
CA ARG A 8 -23.38 -5.58 -5.12
C ARG A 8 -22.26 -6.61 -4.99
N THR A 9 -21.77 -7.11 -6.12
CA THR A 9 -20.57 -7.95 -6.19
C THR A 9 -19.43 -7.17 -6.81
N GLU A 10 -18.28 -7.14 -6.13
CA GLU A 10 -17.12 -6.38 -6.56
C GLU A 10 -15.88 -7.28 -6.69
N LYS A 11 -15.02 -6.95 -7.66
CA LYS A 11 -13.72 -7.59 -7.81
C LYS A 11 -12.75 -7.02 -6.78
N ARG A 12 -12.11 -7.90 -6.02
CA ARG A 12 -11.03 -7.60 -5.07
C ARG A 12 -9.75 -8.33 -5.44
N TRP A 13 -8.63 -7.75 -5.05
CA TRP A 13 -7.29 -8.26 -5.29
C TRP A 13 -6.64 -8.65 -3.97
N GLY A 14 -5.93 -9.78 -3.95
CA GLY A 14 -5.10 -10.17 -2.83
C GLY A 14 -3.71 -9.57 -3.01
N VAL A 15 -3.19 -8.94 -1.96
CA VAL A 15 -1.80 -8.49 -1.88
C VAL A 15 -1.06 -9.51 -1.02
N LEU A 16 -0.02 -10.11 -1.59
CA LEU A 16 0.81 -11.08 -0.90
C LEU A 16 2.14 -10.41 -0.55
N ILE A 17 2.44 -10.35 0.74
CA ILE A 17 3.66 -9.72 1.26
C ILE A 17 4.45 -10.82 1.96
N THR A 18 5.71 -10.99 1.60
CA THR A 18 6.58 -11.99 2.23
C THR A 18 7.68 -11.27 3.00
N CYS A 19 7.73 -11.49 4.32
CA CYS A 19 8.81 -10.99 5.14
C CYS A 19 10.06 -11.84 4.91
N LEU A 20 11.11 -11.27 4.32
CA LEU A 20 12.35 -11.99 4.00
C LEU A 20 13.16 -12.37 5.25
N THR A 21 12.99 -11.65 6.37
CA THR A 21 13.69 -11.92 7.63
C THR A 21 13.13 -13.13 8.36
N THR A 22 11.80 -13.23 8.46
CA THR A 22 11.12 -14.28 9.24
C THR A 22 10.50 -15.38 8.38
N ARG A 23 10.46 -15.19 7.05
CA ARG A 23 9.72 -16.02 6.09
C ARG A 23 8.20 -16.09 6.36
N ALA A 24 7.66 -15.10 7.08
CA ALA A 24 6.22 -14.97 7.25
C ALA A 24 5.56 -14.50 5.94
N VAL A 25 4.39 -15.06 5.63
CA VAL A 25 3.54 -14.61 4.52
C VAL A 25 2.35 -13.86 5.10
N HIS A 26 2.15 -12.64 4.62
CA HIS A 26 1.05 -11.76 4.99
C HIS A 26 0.14 -11.58 3.78
N LEU A 27 -1.17 -11.60 4.04
CA LEU A 27 -2.19 -11.49 3.02
C LEU A 27 -3.10 -10.33 3.36
N GLU A 28 -3.17 -9.36 2.46
CA GLU A 28 -4.02 -8.19 2.58
C GLU A 28 -5.01 -8.13 1.42
N ILE A 29 -6.18 -7.50 1.64
CA ILE A 29 -7.20 -7.34 0.60
C ILE A 29 -7.14 -5.91 0.06
N ALA A 30 -6.84 -5.77 -1.23
CA ALA A 30 -6.92 -4.51 -1.94
C ALA A 30 -8.27 -4.37 -2.66
N ALA A 31 -8.89 -3.19 -2.50
CA ALA A 31 -10.17 -2.86 -3.11
C ALA A 31 -10.10 -2.85 -4.65
N SER A 32 -8.97 -2.43 -5.20
CA SER A 32 -8.72 -2.34 -6.64
C SER A 32 -7.21 -2.46 -6.94
N LEU A 33 -6.86 -2.58 -8.22
CA LEU A 33 -5.47 -2.67 -8.69
C LEU A 33 -4.92 -1.27 -8.98
N THR A 34 -5.05 -0.36 -8.00
CA THR A 34 -4.64 1.05 -8.10
C THR A 34 -3.52 1.36 -7.10
N PRO A 35 -2.71 2.40 -7.35
CA PRO A 35 -1.66 2.84 -6.43
C PRO A 35 -2.20 3.16 -5.03
N SER A 36 -3.33 3.85 -4.93
CA SER A 36 -3.92 4.21 -3.64
C SER A 36 -4.37 2.98 -2.84
N SER A 37 -4.92 1.95 -3.51
CA SER A 37 -5.27 0.68 -2.85
C SER A 37 -4.01 -0.07 -2.38
N ALA A 38 -2.91 0.02 -3.13
CA ALA A 38 -1.63 -0.55 -2.74
C ALA A 38 -1.01 0.18 -1.52
N ILE A 39 -1.08 1.51 -1.46
CA ILE A 39 -0.64 2.30 -0.30
C ILE A 39 -1.39 1.87 0.95
N LEU A 40 -2.71 1.70 0.86
CA LEU A 40 -3.53 1.28 2.00
C LEU A 40 -3.14 -0.12 2.49
N ALA A 41 -2.98 -1.08 1.58
CA ALA A 41 -2.54 -2.44 1.93
C ALA A 41 -1.16 -2.47 2.60
N LEU A 42 -0.19 -1.70 2.09
CA LEU A 42 1.14 -1.58 2.68
C LEU A 42 1.12 -0.86 4.03
N SER A 43 0.26 0.15 4.19
CA SER A 43 0.12 0.89 5.44
C SER A 43 -0.48 0.01 6.54
N LEU A 44 -1.42 -0.88 6.21
CA LEU A 44 -1.97 -1.86 7.16
C LEU A 44 -0.91 -2.87 7.62
N HIS A 45 -0.10 -3.37 6.69
CA HIS A 45 1.05 -4.22 7.00
C HIS A 45 2.04 -3.51 7.94
N GLY A 46 2.43 -2.27 7.62
CA GLY A 46 3.34 -1.46 8.43
C GLY A 46 2.75 -0.94 9.75
N ALA A 47 1.43 -0.82 9.88
CA ALA A 47 0.78 -0.44 11.14
C ALA A 47 0.71 -1.60 12.13
N THR A 48 0.62 -2.84 11.61
CA THR A 48 0.55 -4.05 12.44
C THR A 48 1.92 -4.66 12.73
N ARG A 49 2.98 -4.28 11.99
CA ARG A 49 4.33 -4.87 12.07
C ARG A 49 5.43 -3.82 11.89
N HIS A 50 6.69 -4.22 12.06
CA HIS A 50 7.80 -3.37 11.67
C HIS A 50 7.75 -3.10 10.16
N ALA A 51 7.90 -1.84 9.77
CA ALA A 51 7.96 -1.46 8.37
C ALA A 51 9.16 -2.15 7.71
N ASP A 52 8.87 -3.11 6.82
CA ASP A 52 9.89 -3.73 5.99
C ASP A 52 10.48 -2.66 5.05
N ARG A 53 11.81 -2.54 5.02
CA ARG A 53 12.50 -1.46 4.28
C ARG A 53 12.46 -1.63 2.77
N ASP A 54 12.29 -2.86 2.30
CA ASP A 54 12.40 -3.20 0.88
C ASP A 54 11.13 -3.93 0.42
N VAL A 55 10.32 -3.26 -0.41
CA VAL A 55 9.21 -3.87 -1.16
C VAL A 55 9.77 -4.26 -2.53
N PRO A 56 10.01 -5.57 -2.82
CA PRO A 56 10.92 -5.98 -3.89
C PRO A 56 10.24 -6.23 -5.24
N ASP A 57 9.10 -5.62 -5.55
CA ASP A 57 8.48 -5.75 -6.86
C ASP A 57 8.25 -4.41 -7.56
N ASN A 58 8.81 -4.30 -8.77
CA ASN A 58 8.59 -3.19 -9.70
C ASN A 58 7.18 -3.24 -10.32
N ALA A 59 6.20 -3.83 -9.64
CA ALA A 59 4.84 -3.82 -10.11
C ALA A 59 4.39 -2.36 -10.25
N THR A 60 3.75 -2.03 -11.37
CA THR A 60 3.46 -0.64 -11.74
C THR A 60 2.69 0.11 -10.66
N ASN A 61 1.85 -0.57 -9.88
CA ASN A 61 1.11 0.04 -8.79
C ASN A 61 1.98 0.41 -7.60
N PHE A 62 3.01 -0.40 -7.29
CA PHE A 62 3.95 -0.10 -6.21
C PHE A 62 4.93 1.00 -6.62
N THR A 63 5.40 0.99 -7.87
CA THR A 63 6.22 2.09 -8.40
C THR A 63 5.45 3.42 -8.41
N LYS A 64 4.19 3.40 -8.84
CA LYS A 64 3.32 4.60 -8.79
C LYS A 64 2.97 5.01 -7.37
N ALA A 65 2.66 4.07 -6.48
CA ALA A 65 2.41 4.33 -5.07
C ALA A 65 3.62 5.00 -4.40
N ASN A 66 4.83 4.50 -4.66
CA ASN A 66 6.07 5.08 -4.17
C ASN A 66 6.26 6.52 -4.68
N LYS A 67 5.95 6.78 -5.96
CA LYS A 67 5.98 8.12 -6.53
C LYS A 67 4.97 9.05 -5.84
N GLU A 68 3.72 8.63 -5.70
CA GLU A 68 2.66 9.39 -5.02
C GLU A 68 3.03 9.71 -3.57
N LEU A 69 3.58 8.73 -2.83
CA LEU A 69 4.03 8.91 -1.45
C LEU A 69 5.19 9.92 -1.34
N LYS A 70 6.17 9.85 -2.25
CA LYS A 70 7.29 10.81 -2.28
C LYS A 70 6.82 12.23 -2.59
N GLU A 71 5.91 12.39 -3.54
CA GLU A 71 5.33 13.69 -3.90
C GLU A 71 4.52 14.27 -2.74
N ALA A 72 3.69 13.46 -2.09
CA ALA A 72 2.93 13.85 -0.91
C ALA A 72 3.85 14.28 0.25
N ALA A 73 4.92 13.54 0.51
CA ALA A 73 5.90 13.87 1.55
C ALA A 73 6.64 15.18 1.25
N LEU A 74 7.00 15.43 -0.01
CA LEU A 74 7.63 16.69 -0.42
C LEU A 74 6.68 17.88 -0.25
N LYS A 75 5.42 17.72 -0.69
CA LYS A 75 4.37 18.73 -0.53
C LYS A 75 4.13 19.07 0.94
N TRP A 76 4.05 18.06 1.80
CA TRP A 76 3.92 18.24 3.24
C TRP A 76 5.07 19.05 3.82
N LYS A 77 6.33 18.71 3.46
CA LYS A 77 7.52 19.46 3.90
C LYS A 77 7.53 20.91 3.43
N SER A 78 7.02 21.21 2.24
CA SER A 78 6.89 22.60 1.78
C SER A 78 5.82 23.36 2.55
N MET A 79 4.70 22.70 2.90
CA MET A 79 3.62 23.32 3.68
C MET A 79 4.05 23.59 5.13
N GLN A 80 4.81 22.69 5.75
CA GLN A 80 5.36 22.92 7.09
C GLN A 80 6.30 24.12 7.12
N ARG A 81 7.20 24.26 6.13
CA ARG A 81 8.09 25.43 5.99
C ARG A 81 7.39 26.76 5.73
N GLN A 82 6.13 26.75 5.30
CA GLN A 82 5.31 27.96 5.11
C GLN A 82 4.51 28.33 6.36
N ASN A 83 4.38 27.42 7.31
CA ASN A 83 3.64 27.59 8.56
C ASN A 83 4.56 27.85 9.77
N GLU A 84 5.88 27.87 9.57
CA GLU A 84 6.92 28.33 10.50
C GLU A 84 7.34 29.76 10.14
#